data_AF-A0A8T7C567-F1
#
_entry.id   AF-A0A8T7C567-F1
#
_cell.length_a   1.000
_cell.length_b   1.000
_cell.length_c   1.000
_cell.angle_alpha   90.00
_cell.angle_beta   90.00
_cell.angle_gamma   90.00
#
_symmetry.space_group_name_H-M   'P 1'
#
loop_
_entity.id
_entity.type
_entity.pdbx_description
1 polymer ?
#
loop_
_entity_poly.entity_id
_entity_poly.type
_entity_poly.pdbx_seq_one_letter_code
_entity_poly.pdbx_strand_id
1 'polypeptide(L)' 'MSADHFQWTSATLTHAGKVRRINEDACLELPWKGLWVVADGMGGHSAGD' A
#
# COMPACT_ATOMS: atom_id res chain seq x y z
N MET A 1 -2.57 -25.01 -21.01
CA MET A 1 -3.80 -24.81 -20.23
C MET A 1 -3.53 -23.68 -19.26
N SER A 2 -3.97 -22.46 -19.55
CA SER A 2 -3.89 -21.38 -18.56
C SER A 2 -4.93 -21.69 -17.50
N ALA A 3 -4.51 -21.91 -16.26
CA ALA A 3 -5.45 -21.96 -15.16
C ALA A 3 -6.22 -20.64 -15.13
N ASP A 4 -7.54 -20.69 -14.98
CA ASP A 4 -8.35 -19.49 -14.74
C ASP A 4 -7.83 -18.82 -13.48
N HIS A 5 -7.06 -17.74 -13.66
CA HIS A 5 -6.61 -16.92 -12.55
C HIS A 5 -7.80 -16.08 -12.11
N PHE A 6 -8.21 -16.25 -10.84
CA PHE A 6 -9.15 -15.36 -10.19
C PHE A 6 -8.69 -13.91 -10.39
N GLN A 7 -9.54 -13.09 -11.00
CA GLN A 7 -9.30 -11.66 -11.11
C GLN A 7 -9.89 -10.97 -9.89
N TRP A 8 -9.02 -10.46 -9.04
CA TRP A 8 -9.39 -9.65 -7.90
C TRP A 8 -9.53 -8.19 -8.32
N THR A 9 -10.65 -7.57 -7.98
CA THR A 9 -10.80 -6.12 -8.07
C THR A 9 -10.51 -5.54 -6.70
N SER A 10 -9.51 -4.65 -6.61
CA SER A 10 -9.12 -3.95 -5.39
C SER A 10 -8.98 -2.45 -5.65
N ALA A 11 -8.89 -1.69 -4.56
CA ALA A 11 -8.51 -0.30 -4.59
C ALA A 11 -7.68 0.01 -3.34
N THR A 12 -6.79 0.98 -3.45
CA THR A 12 -5.98 1.47 -2.33
C THR A 12 -6.11 2.98 -2.20
N LEU A 13 -6.09 3.47 -0.96
CA LEU A 13 -6.11 4.90 -0.63
C LEU A 13 -5.41 5.11 0.71
N THR A 14 -4.62 6.18 0.82
CA THR A 14 -4.02 6.58 2.09
C THR A 14 -4.06 8.10 2.24
N HIS A 15 -4.01 8.59 3.48
CA HIS A 15 -4.11 10.01 3.83
C HIS A 15 -3.32 10.30 5.12
N ALA A 16 -2.62 11.44 5.19
CA ALA A 16 -1.79 11.83 6.35
C ALA A 16 -2.57 12.01 7.68
N GLY A 17 -3.89 12.02 7.60
CA GLY A 17 -4.78 12.37 8.71
C GLY A 17 -4.86 13.88 8.93
N LYS A 18 -5.28 14.29 10.13
CA LYS A 18 -5.57 15.70 10.46
C LYS A 18 -4.42 16.43 11.15
N VAL A 19 -3.39 15.71 11.59
CA VAL A 19 -2.34 16.23 12.50
C VAL A 19 -0.95 16.16 11.87
N ARG A 20 -0.60 15.02 11.24
CA ARG A 20 0.71 14.83 10.61
C ARG A 20 0.77 15.63 9.30
N ARG A 21 1.94 16.22 9.01
CA ARG A 21 2.20 16.91 7.74
C ARG A 21 2.60 15.96 6.61
N ILE A 22 3.25 14.86 6.97
CA ILE A 22 3.76 13.85 6.05
C ILE A 22 3.01 12.56 6.36
N ASN A 23 2.52 11.91 5.31
CA ASN A 23 2.00 10.56 5.40
C ASN A 23 3.16 9.58 5.20
N GLU A 24 3.48 8.80 6.22
CA GLU A 24 4.52 7.77 6.15
C GLU A 24 3.91 6.38 5.85
N ASP A 25 2.58 6.29 5.71
CA ASP A 25 1.89 5.07 5.31
C ASP A 25 2.12 4.78 3.83
N ALA A 26 2.37 3.51 3.50
CA ALA A 26 2.46 3.02 2.13
C ALA A 26 1.52 1.83 1.91
N CYS A 27 0.99 1.72 0.70
CA CYS A 27 0.18 0.59 0.26
C CYS A 27 0.60 0.13 -1.14
N LEU A 28 0.47 -1.18 -1.40
CA LEU A 28 0.74 -1.81 -2.69
C LEU A 28 -0.41 -2.76 -3.03
N GLU A 29 -0.95 -2.63 -4.23
CA GLU A 29 -1.89 -3.60 -4.80
C GLU A 29 -1.33 -4.26 -6.06
N LEU A 30 -1.33 -5.59 -6.08
CA LEU A 30 -0.98 -6.41 -7.24
C LEU A 30 -2.07 -7.49 -7.41
N PRO A 31 -3.30 -7.12 -7.82
CA PRO A 31 -4.43 -8.03 -7.89
C PRO A 31 -4.18 -9.23 -8.82
N TRP A 32 -3.41 -9.06 -9.89
CA TRP A 32 -3.00 -10.15 -10.79
C TRP A 32 -2.03 -11.15 -10.16
N LYS A 33 -1.40 -10.80 -9.03
CA LYS A 33 -0.57 -11.68 -8.20
C LYS A 33 -1.28 -12.14 -6.92
N GLY A 34 -2.50 -11.67 -6.67
CA GLY A 34 -3.18 -11.89 -5.39
C GLY A 34 -2.40 -11.36 -4.19
N LEU A 35 -1.68 -10.23 -4.35
CA LEU A 35 -0.84 -9.64 -3.30
C LEU A 35 -1.30 -8.23 -2.97
N TRP A 36 -1.42 -7.96 -1.66
CA TRP A 36 -1.68 -6.62 -1.11
C TRP A 36 -0.84 -6.41 0.13
N VAL A 37 -0.30 -5.20 0.29
CA VAL A 37 0.56 -4.83 1.41
C VAL A 37 0.14 -3.45 1.93
N VAL A 38 0.18 -3.29 3.25
CA VAL A 38 0.09 -2.00 3.94
C VAL A 38 1.26 -1.93 4.92
N ALA A 39 1.96 -0.79 4.94
CA ALA A 39 3.08 -0.54 5.83
C ALA A 39 2.91 0.83 6.51
N ASP A 40 3.04 0.87 7.84
CA ASP A 40 3.08 2.09 8.65
C ASP A 40 4.54 2.50 8.85
N GLY A 41 4.96 3.57 8.17
CA GLY A 41 6.30 4.10 8.28
C GLY A 41 6.50 4.85 9.59
N MET A 42 7.64 4.63 10.25
CA MET A 42 8.02 5.34 11.47
C MET A 42 9.45 5.90 11.32
N GLY A 43 9.65 7.18 11.61
CA GLY A 43 11.01 7.74 11.67
C GLY A 43 11.17 9.21 11.26
N GLY A 44 10.16 9.84 10.66
CA GLY A 44 10.07 11.30 10.48
C GLY A 44 11.26 11.92 9.73
N HIS A 45 11.17 11.98 8.40
CA HIS A 45 12.08 12.68 7.47
C HIS A 45 13.58 12.34 7.54
N SER A 46 14.04 11.57 8.54
CA SER A 46 15.47 11.33 8.84
C SER A 46 15.85 9.85 8.93
N ALA A 47 14.90 8.93 8.77
CA ALA A 47 15.12 7.48 8.80
C ALA A 47 14.87 6.80 7.44
N GLY A 48 14.80 7.58 6.37
CA GLY A 48 14.47 7.13 5.01
C GLY A 48 15.44 7.61 3.93
N ASP A 49 16.68 7.95 4.31
CA ASP A 49 17.84 7.91 3.39
C ASP A 49 18.49 6.51 3.45
#